data_AF-A0A7S1S8C7-F1
#
_entry.id   AF-A0A7S1S8C7-F1
#
_cell.length_a   1.000
_cell.length_b   1.000
_cell.length_c   1.000
_cell.angle_alpha   90.00
_cell.angle_beta   90.00
_cell.angle_gamma   90.00
#
_symmetry.space_group_name_H-M   'P 1'
#
loop_
_entity.id
_entity.type
_entity.pdbx_description
1 polymer ?
#
loop_
_entity_poly.entity_id
_entity_poly.type
_entity_poly.pdbx_seq_one_letter_code
_entity_poly.pdbx_strand_id
1 'polypeptide(L)'
;MRMEKLKQMDSVTVLCPRCSGPMCWLCGEAMPQVPKAGKHHCSAVRNELASYECCSNCYEGGYKHGGRPEQLMNAGEKIFITGSWSRFADFQQMEDNANGTYSADVVLGDTCMEEFHLLVERDRKRCVFPVVAGASSK
;
A
#
# COMPACT_ATOMS: atom_id res chain seq x y z
N MET A 1 16.83 -23.27 -21.64
CA MET A 1 15.43 -22.77 -21.53
C MET A 1 15.20 -21.79 -22.69
N ARG A 2 14.20 -21.98 -23.57
CA ARG A 2 13.97 -21.07 -24.72
C ARG A 2 13.55 -19.68 -24.21
N MET A 3 14.21 -18.62 -24.69
CA MET A 3 13.93 -17.22 -24.31
C MET A 3 12.47 -16.78 -24.53
N GLU A 4 11.74 -17.47 -25.40
CA GLU A 4 10.31 -17.22 -25.68
C GLU A 4 9.40 -17.50 -24.47
N LYS A 5 9.74 -18.49 -23.63
CA LYS A 5 8.95 -18.82 -22.43
C LYS A 5 9.10 -17.79 -21.30
N LEU A 6 10.24 -17.11 -21.22
CA LEU A 6 10.47 -16.05 -20.23
C LEU A 6 9.61 -14.81 -20.46
N LYS A 7 9.21 -14.53 -21.72
CA LYS A 7 8.33 -13.39 -22.03
C LYS A 7 6.90 -13.56 -21.51
N GLN A 8 6.49 -14.79 -21.19
CA GLN A 8 5.16 -15.15 -20.70
C GLN A 8 5.11 -15.34 -19.17
N MET A 9 6.23 -15.15 -18.46
CA MET A 9 6.26 -15.25 -17.00
C MET A 9 5.76 -13.94 -16.37
N ASP A 10 4.76 -14.07 -15.50
CA ASP A 10 4.17 -12.95 -14.76
C ASP A 10 5.10 -12.44 -13.65
N SER A 11 5.75 -13.35 -12.92
CA SER A 11 6.71 -13.00 -11.87
C SER A 11 7.70 -14.14 -11.59
N VAL A 12 8.82 -13.79 -10.95
CA VAL A 12 9.79 -14.73 -10.39
C VAL A 12 9.85 -14.48 -8.89
N THR A 13 9.63 -15.54 -8.11
CA THR A 13 9.58 -15.47 -6.66
C THR A 13 10.72 -16.24 -6.01
N VAL A 14 11.26 -15.70 -4.94
CA VAL A 14 12.24 -16.36 -4.05
C VAL A 14 11.69 -16.35 -2.62
N LEU A 15 12.28 -17.16 -1.72
CA LEU A 15 11.86 -17.17 -0.31
C LEU A 15 12.56 -16.06 0.45
N CYS A 16 11.81 -15.35 1.29
CA CYS A 16 12.36 -14.42 2.25
C CYS A 16 13.20 -15.18 3.30
N PRO A 17 14.45 -14.79 3.57
CA PRO A 17 15.31 -15.47 4.56
C PRO A 17 14.82 -15.26 6.01
N ARG A 18 13.92 -14.31 6.26
CA ARG A 18 13.40 -14.01 7.61
C ARG A 18 12.12 -14.79 7.93
N CYS A 19 11.15 -14.78 7.03
CA CYS A 19 9.83 -15.38 7.28
C CYS A 19 9.51 -16.59 6.38
N SER A 20 10.42 -16.94 5.46
CA SER A 20 10.21 -17.99 4.45
C SER A 20 9.00 -17.77 3.52
N GLY A 21 8.36 -16.61 3.56
CA GLY A 21 7.29 -16.22 2.65
C GLY A 21 7.81 -15.91 1.24
N PRO A 22 6.98 -16.07 0.20
CA PRO A 22 7.36 -15.75 -1.18
C PRO A 22 7.53 -14.23 -1.34
N MET A 23 8.60 -13.82 -2.01
CA MET A 23 8.86 -12.43 -2.36
C MET A 23 9.32 -12.29 -3.80
N CYS A 24 9.02 -11.14 -4.41
CA CYS A 24 9.49 -10.82 -5.75
C CYS A 24 11.02 -10.81 -5.76
N TRP A 25 11.63 -11.58 -6.66
CA TRP A 25 13.09 -11.65 -6.78
C TRP A 25 13.73 -10.29 -7.12
N LEU A 26 13.01 -9.45 -7.86
CA LEU A 26 13.57 -8.20 -8.38
C LEU A 26 13.49 -7.04 -7.38
N CYS A 27 12.40 -6.93 -6.63
CA CYS A 27 12.17 -5.78 -5.74
C CYS A 27 11.79 -6.15 -4.30
N GLY A 28 11.86 -7.43 -3.92
CA GLY A 28 11.61 -7.84 -2.54
C GLY A 28 10.18 -7.57 -2.04
N GLU A 29 9.22 -7.32 -2.92
CA GLU A 29 7.80 -7.21 -2.54
C GLU A 29 7.30 -8.56 -2.02
N ALA A 30 6.64 -8.58 -0.86
CA ALA A 30 5.99 -9.78 -0.36
C ALA A 30 4.84 -10.16 -1.30
N MET A 31 4.92 -11.35 -1.88
CA MET A 31 3.95 -11.77 -2.88
C MET A 31 2.69 -12.31 -2.20
N PRO A 32 1.50 -12.00 -2.73
CA PRO A 32 0.27 -12.60 -2.24
C PRO A 32 0.30 -14.12 -2.46
N GLN A 33 -0.37 -14.86 -1.58
CA GLN A 33 -0.49 -16.32 -1.71
C GLN A 33 -1.15 -16.75 -3.02
N VAL A 34 -2.03 -15.89 -3.56
CA VAL A 34 -2.62 -16.03 -4.88
C VAL A 34 -2.01 -14.97 -5.81
N PRO A 35 -1.18 -15.36 -6.79
CA PRO A 35 -0.58 -14.41 -7.73
C PRO A 35 -1.65 -13.67 -8.53
N LYS A 36 -1.50 -12.35 -8.67
CA LYS A 36 -2.27 -11.57 -9.64
C LYS A 36 -1.75 -11.89 -11.05
N ALA A 37 -2.68 -12.03 -12.01
CA ALA A 37 -2.32 -12.25 -13.40
C ALA A 37 -1.61 -11.02 -13.99
N GLY A 38 -0.62 -11.26 -14.85
CA GLY A 38 0.17 -10.21 -15.50
C GLY A 38 1.46 -9.87 -14.78
N LYS A 39 2.29 -9.03 -15.42
CA LYS A 39 3.62 -8.70 -14.93
C LYS A 39 3.55 -7.93 -13.62
N HIS A 40 4.34 -8.36 -12.65
CA HIS A 40 4.54 -7.60 -11.42
C HIS A 40 5.25 -6.26 -11.71
N HIS A 41 4.65 -5.16 -11.26
CA HIS A 41 5.23 -3.82 -11.31
C HIS A 41 5.37 -3.31 -9.87
N CYS A 42 6.61 -3.03 -9.45
CA CYS A 42 6.88 -2.55 -8.10
C CYS A 42 6.60 -1.04 -8.01
N SER A 43 5.77 -0.63 -7.05
CA SER A 43 5.31 0.76 -6.90
C SER A 43 6.08 1.56 -5.84
N ALA A 44 6.88 0.90 -5.00
CA ALA A 44 7.63 1.52 -3.93
C ALA A 44 9.11 1.10 -3.98
N VAL A 45 10.01 2.07 -3.83
CA VAL A 45 11.45 1.82 -3.79
C VAL A 45 11.89 2.03 -2.34
N ARG A 46 12.66 1.11 -1.77
CA ARG A 46 13.24 1.29 -0.43
C ARG A 46 14.21 2.48 -0.42
N ASN A 47 14.59 2.94 0.77
CA ASN A 47 15.61 3.96 0.93
C ASN A 47 16.91 3.63 0.17
N GLU A 48 17.68 4.66 -0.15
CA GLU A 48 18.99 4.48 -0.78
C GLU A 48 19.85 3.55 0.06
N LEU A 49 20.44 2.55 -0.59
CA LEU A 49 21.29 1.51 0.02
C LEU A 49 20.55 0.55 0.98
N ALA A 50 19.22 0.61 1.05
CA ALA A 50 18.45 -0.38 1.82
C ALA A 50 18.57 -1.78 1.20
N SER A 51 18.71 -2.79 2.06
CA SER A 51 18.76 -4.19 1.62
C SER A 51 17.42 -4.63 1.02
N TYR A 52 17.48 -5.39 -0.07
CA TYR A 52 16.34 -6.09 -0.70
C TYR A 52 16.36 -7.60 -0.41
N GLU A 53 17.21 -8.04 0.52
CA GLU A 53 17.36 -9.46 0.85
C GLU A 53 16.18 -10.02 1.65
N CYS A 54 15.33 -9.17 2.23
CA CYS A 54 14.12 -9.59 2.93
C CYS A 54 12.87 -8.98 2.29
N CYS A 55 11.71 -9.61 2.49
CA CYS A 55 10.46 -9.17 1.87
C CYS A 55 9.93 -7.85 2.46
N SER A 56 9.00 -7.18 1.78
CA SER A 56 8.40 -5.91 2.23
C SER A 56 7.73 -6.02 3.60
N ASN A 57 7.14 -7.17 3.93
CA ASN A 57 6.55 -7.41 5.26
C ASN A 57 7.58 -7.54 6.40
N CYS A 58 8.84 -7.87 6.09
CA CYS A 58 9.91 -8.02 7.09
C CYS A 58 10.90 -6.85 7.11
N TYR A 59 10.72 -5.89 6.20
CA TYR A 59 11.56 -4.71 6.09
C TYR A 59 10.97 -3.60 6.96
N GLU A 60 11.76 -3.11 7.91
CA GLU A 60 11.35 -2.12 8.91
C GLU A 60 11.86 -0.70 8.57
N GLY A 61 12.54 -0.53 7.43
CA GLY A 61 13.09 0.75 7.00
C GLY A 61 12.11 1.59 6.18
N GLY A 62 12.56 2.78 5.79
CA GLY A 62 11.75 3.70 4.98
C GLY A 62 11.72 3.38 3.49
N TYR A 63 10.75 3.98 2.81
CA TYR A 63 10.57 3.94 1.36
C TYR A 63 10.71 5.35 0.77
N LYS A 64 11.24 5.42 -0.45
CA LYS A 64 11.23 6.58 -1.32
C LYS A 64 10.19 6.38 -2.43
N HIS A 65 9.49 7.46 -2.76
CA HIS A 65 8.54 7.50 -3.86
C HIS A 65 9.16 8.31 -5.00
N GLY A 66 9.24 7.73 -6.21
CA GLY A 66 10.03 8.23 -7.34
C GLY A 66 9.45 9.42 -8.10
N GLY A 67 8.58 10.23 -7.49
CA GLY A 67 8.02 11.43 -8.11
C GLY A 67 8.01 12.60 -7.14
N ARG A 68 7.98 13.83 -7.66
CA ARG A 68 7.12 14.83 -7.01
C ARG A 68 5.76 14.14 -6.88
N PRO A 69 5.09 14.13 -5.71
CA PRO A 69 3.72 13.68 -5.70
C PRO A 69 3.02 14.53 -6.76
N GLU A 70 2.72 13.94 -7.92
CA GLU A 70 1.62 14.44 -8.73
C GLU A 70 0.50 14.46 -7.71
N GLN A 71 0.13 15.69 -7.36
CA GLN A 71 -0.84 16.06 -6.37
C GLN A 71 -1.91 14.96 -6.28
N LEU A 72 -1.74 14.00 -5.35
CA LEU A 72 -2.74 12.93 -5.13
C LEU A 72 -4.11 13.58 -4.89
N MET A 73 -4.03 14.81 -4.38
CA MET A 73 -5.06 15.80 -4.27
C MET A 73 -4.76 17.02 -5.15
N ASN A 74 -5.64 17.33 -6.10
CA ASN A 74 -5.68 18.65 -6.72
C ASN A 74 -5.98 19.73 -5.66
N ALA A 75 -5.60 20.97 -5.95
CA ALA A 75 -5.90 22.10 -5.06
C ALA A 75 -7.42 22.17 -4.77
N GLY A 76 -7.77 22.10 -3.49
CA GLY A 76 -9.16 22.17 -3.01
C GLY A 76 -9.88 20.83 -2.88
N GLU A 77 -9.26 19.71 -3.26
CA GLU A 77 -9.83 18.38 -2.98
C GLU A 77 -9.80 18.08 -1.48
N LYS A 78 -10.77 17.30 -1.02
CA LYS A 78 -10.98 16.96 0.39
C LYS A 78 -10.64 15.51 0.66
N ILE A 79 -10.01 15.26 1.81
CA ILE A 79 -9.79 13.91 2.33
C ILE A 79 -10.98 13.47 3.18
N PHE A 80 -11.37 12.22 2.99
CA PHE A 80 -12.38 11.54 3.76
C PHE A 80 -11.80 10.27 4.38
N ILE A 81 -12.36 9.87 5.51
CA ILE A 81 -12.11 8.59 6.17
C ILE A 81 -13.41 7.78 6.25
N THR A 82 -13.30 6.48 6.08
CA THR A 82 -14.37 5.51 6.33
C THR A 82 -13.75 4.25 6.91
N GLY A 83 -14.48 3.51 7.74
CA GLY A 83 -13.92 2.34 8.41
C GLY A 83 -14.96 1.40 8.98
N SER A 84 -14.48 0.36 9.66
CA SER A 84 -15.32 -0.70 10.22
C SER A 84 -16.32 -0.20 11.26
N TRP A 85 -16.04 0.92 11.96
CA TRP A 85 -16.95 1.55 12.92
C TRP A 85 -18.30 1.99 12.32
N SER A 86 -18.34 2.29 11.02
CA SER A 86 -19.58 2.59 10.28
C SER A 86 -19.94 1.49 9.27
N ARG A 87 -19.33 0.30 9.39
CA ARG A 87 -19.38 -0.76 8.36
C ARG A 87 -19.02 -0.24 6.96
N PHE A 88 -18.10 0.72 6.88
CA PHE A 88 -17.70 1.40 5.64
C PHE A 88 -18.85 2.09 4.89
N ALA A 89 -19.97 2.39 5.56
CA ALA A 89 -21.14 3.04 4.96
C ALA A 89 -21.00 4.56 4.92
N ASP A 90 -20.41 5.14 5.96
CA ASP A 90 -20.32 6.60 6.13
C ASP A 90 -18.93 7.12 5.77
N PHE A 91 -18.90 8.30 5.15
CA PHE A 91 -17.69 9.04 4.82
C PHE A 91 -17.59 10.29 5.69
N GLN A 92 -16.61 10.31 6.59
CA GLN A 92 -16.31 11.47 7.42
C GLN A 92 -15.25 12.33 6.73
N GLN A 93 -15.54 13.61 6.54
CA GLN A 93 -14.53 14.56 6.04
C GLN A 93 -13.48 14.76 7.13
N MET A 94 -12.20 14.68 6.77
CA MET A 94 -11.10 15.00 7.70
C MET A 94 -10.91 16.51 7.80
N GLU A 95 -10.45 16.96 8.97
CA GLU A 95 -10.08 18.35 9.24
C GLU A 95 -8.68 18.64 8.67
N ASP A 96 -8.52 19.76 7.97
CA ASP A 96 -7.24 20.20 7.40
C ASP A 96 -6.53 21.11 8.41
N ASN A 97 -5.36 20.67 8.88
CA ASN A 97 -4.56 21.40 9.87
C ASN A 97 -3.55 22.39 9.23
N ALA A 98 -3.74 22.75 7.95
CA ALA A 98 -2.98 23.73 7.17
C ALA A 98 -1.49 23.42 6.89
N ASN A 99 -0.91 22.43 7.57
CA ASN A 99 0.48 21.97 7.40
C ASN A 99 0.59 20.69 6.56
N GLY A 100 -0.45 20.38 5.77
CA GLY A 100 -0.53 19.14 5.01
C GLY A 100 -0.83 17.90 5.86
N THR A 101 -1.29 18.10 7.10
CA THR A 101 -1.80 17.01 7.95
C THR A 101 -3.32 17.09 8.04
N TYR A 102 -3.95 15.92 8.10
CA TYR A 102 -5.39 15.77 8.21
C TYR A 102 -5.71 14.96 9.47
N SER A 103 -6.75 15.35 10.21
CA SER A 103 -7.20 14.66 11.43
C SER A 103 -8.68 14.27 11.37
N ALA A 104 -9.03 13.21 12.07
CA ALA A 104 -10.40 12.79 12.29
C ALA A 104 -10.51 11.99 13.59
N ASP A 105 -11.54 12.27 14.36
CA ASP A 105 -11.90 11.49 15.54
C ASP A 105 -12.82 10.34 15.13
N VAL A 106 -12.50 9.14 15.60
CA VAL A 106 -13.27 7.91 15.33
C VAL A 106 -13.59 7.18 16.62
N VAL A 107 -14.74 6.51 16.65
CA VAL A 107 -15.14 5.66 17.78
C VAL A 107 -14.60 4.26 17.54
N LEU A 108 -13.83 3.74 18.49
CA LEU A 108 -13.34 2.37 18.46
C LEU A 108 -14.33 1.42 19.14
N GLY A 109 -14.48 0.21 18.61
CA GLY A 109 -15.22 -0.86 19.26
C GLY A 109 -14.44 -1.53 20.41
N ASP A 110 -15.03 -2.57 20.99
CA ASP A 110 -14.51 -3.25 22.19
C ASP A 110 -13.11 -3.85 22.03
N THR A 111 -12.69 -4.15 20.80
CA THR A 111 -11.37 -4.71 20.49
C THR A 111 -10.29 -3.64 20.37
N CYS A 112 -10.67 -2.36 20.30
CA CYS A 112 -9.78 -1.25 19.94
C CYS A 112 -9.02 -1.49 18.61
N MET A 113 -9.59 -2.29 17.70
CA MET A 113 -9.00 -2.64 16.41
C MET A 113 -10.00 -2.37 15.28
N GLU A 114 -9.66 -1.43 14.39
CA GLU A 114 -10.50 -1.03 13.27
C GLU A 114 -9.72 -1.06 11.95
N GLU A 115 -10.40 -1.41 10.86
CA GLU A 115 -9.90 -1.26 9.49
C GLU A 115 -10.49 0.03 8.88
N PHE A 116 -9.69 0.79 8.12
CA PHE A 116 -10.15 2.04 7.50
C PHE A 116 -9.52 2.31 6.14
N HIS A 117 -10.16 3.20 5.38
CA HIS A 117 -9.66 3.76 4.13
C HIS A 117 -9.64 5.29 4.20
N LEU A 118 -8.57 5.87 3.67
CA LEU A 118 -8.47 7.30 3.37
C LEU A 118 -8.81 7.51 1.89
N LEU A 119 -9.71 8.43 1.58
CA LEU A 119 -10.23 8.65 0.23
C LEU A 119 -10.16 10.11 -0.17
N VAL A 120 -9.92 10.35 -1.45
CA VAL A 120 -10.06 11.68 -2.05
C VAL A 120 -11.48 11.82 -2.63
N GLU A 121 -12.20 12.89 -2.28
CA GLU A 121 -13.54 13.21 -2.83
C GLU A 121 -14.58 12.07 -2.69
N ARG A 122 -14.47 11.26 -1.63
CA ARG A 122 -15.34 10.08 -1.38
C ARG A 122 -15.28 9.01 -2.48
N ASP A 123 -14.26 9.04 -3.33
CA ASP A 123 -14.08 8.07 -4.40
C ASP A 123 -13.25 6.86 -3.92
N ARG A 124 -13.89 5.69 -3.83
CA ARG A 124 -13.26 4.41 -3.46
C ARG A 124 -12.17 3.94 -4.42
N LYS A 125 -12.10 4.53 -5.62
CA LYS A 125 -11.00 4.27 -6.57
C LYS A 125 -9.79 5.17 -6.30
N ARG A 126 -9.95 6.24 -5.52
CA ARG A 126 -8.92 7.21 -5.16
C ARG A 126 -8.58 7.09 -3.67
N CYS A 127 -8.19 5.88 -3.27
CA CYS A 127 -7.76 5.61 -1.91
C CYS A 127 -6.27 5.85 -1.71
N VAL A 128 -5.91 6.38 -0.54
CA VAL A 128 -4.53 6.58 -0.11
C VAL A 128 -4.15 5.44 0.83
N PHE A 129 -3.05 4.74 0.53
CA PHE A 129 -2.57 3.62 1.34
C PHE A 129 -1.11 3.85 1.76
N PRO A 130 -0.79 3.68 3.05
CA PRO A 130 0.61 3.58 3.47
C PRO A 130 1.27 2.33 2.88
N VAL A 131 2.57 2.37 2.66
CA VAL A 131 3.35 1.20 2.20
C VAL A 131 3.66 0.30 3.39
N VAL A 132 2.63 -0.36 3.90
CA VAL A 132 2.71 -1.34 4.99
C VAL A 132 1.85 -2.56 4.68
N ALA A 133 2.16 -3.68 5.31
CA ALA A 133 1.39 -4.91 5.14
C ALA A 133 -0.10 -4.68 5.50
N GLY A 134 -1.01 -5.19 4.66
CA GLY A 134 -2.45 -5.05 4.85
C GLY A 134 -3.05 -3.71 4.42
N ALA A 135 -2.23 -2.71 4.06
CA ALA A 135 -2.69 -1.44 3.53
C ALA A 135 -2.89 -1.51 2.01
N SER A 136 -3.93 -2.23 1.57
CA SER A 136 -4.31 -2.33 0.16
C SER A 136 -5.82 -2.49 0.01
N SER A 137 -6.38 -2.05 -1.11
CA SER A 137 -7.75 -2.42 -1.48
C SER A 137 -7.84 -3.94 -1.66
N LYS A 138 -8.72 -4.59 -0.89
CA LYS A 138 -9.19 -5.95 -1.17
C LYS A 138 -9.94 -5.98 -2.52
#